data_AF-A0A212CEV1-F1
#
_entry.id   AF-A0A212CEV1-F1
#
_cell.length_a   1.000
_cell.length_b   1.000
_cell.length_c   1.000
_cell.angle_alpha   90.00
_cell.angle_beta   90.00
_cell.angle_gamma   90.00
#
_symmetry.space_group_name_H-M   'P 1'
#
loop_
_entity.id
_entity.type
_entity.pdbx_description
1 polymer ?
#
loop_
_entity_poly.entity_id
_entity_poly.type
_entity_poly.pdbx_seq_one_letter_code
_entity_poly.pdbx_strand_id
1 'polypeptide(L)'
;MGKSHVFRFNHPEQARQERERTPCAETPAEPVDWAFAQRELLEKQGIDMKQEMEQRLQELEDQYRREREEATYLLEQQRLDYESKLEALQKQMDSRYYPEVNEEEEEPEDEVQWTERECELALWAFRKWKWYQFTSLRDLLWGNAIFLKEANAISVELKKKVQFQFVLLTDTLYSPLPPDLLPPEAAKDRETRPFPRTIVAVEVQDQKNGATHYWTLEKL
;
A
#
# COMPACT_ATOMS: atom_id res chain seq x y z
N MET A 1 15.08 96.88 30.23
CA MET A 1 13.95 96.59 29.30
C MET A 1 13.81 95.08 29.15
N GLY A 2 12.73 94.51 29.71
CA GLY A 2 12.08 93.23 29.36
C GLY A 2 12.87 91.92 29.24
N LYS A 3 13.09 91.20 30.35
CA LYS A 3 13.40 89.75 30.36
C LYS A 3 12.24 89.01 31.02
N SER A 4 11.30 88.48 30.23
CA SER A 4 10.33 87.47 30.67
C SER A 4 9.86 86.68 29.47
N HIS A 5 10.16 85.38 29.43
CA HIS A 5 9.55 84.45 28.48
C HIS A 5 8.25 83.95 29.11
N VAL A 6 7.12 84.34 28.54
CA VAL A 6 5.81 83.84 28.95
C VAL A 6 5.56 82.54 28.20
N PHE A 7 5.64 81.41 28.89
CA PHE A 7 5.11 80.15 28.37
C PHE A 7 3.59 80.26 28.34
N ARG A 8 3.01 80.40 27.14
CA ARG A 8 1.56 80.22 26.95
C ARG A 8 1.28 78.73 26.93
N PHE A 9 0.75 78.21 28.04
CA PHE A 9 0.19 76.86 28.08
C PHE A 9 -1.12 76.86 27.30
N ASN A 10 -1.09 76.36 26.06
CA ASN A 10 -2.33 76.08 25.32
C ASN A 10 -2.90 74.75 25.82
N HIS A 11 -4.15 74.79 26.29
CA HIS A 11 -4.85 73.58 26.73
C HIS A 11 -4.95 72.60 25.55
N PRO A 12 -4.61 71.31 25.72
CA PRO A 12 -4.57 70.35 24.62
C PRO A 12 -5.92 70.20 23.90
N GLU A 13 -7.04 70.42 24.61
CA GLU A 13 -8.38 70.39 24.02
C GLU A 13 -8.67 71.62 23.15
N GLN A 14 -8.16 72.80 23.49
CA GLN A 14 -8.28 74.00 22.66
C GLN A 14 -7.45 73.89 21.37
N ALA A 15 -6.25 73.31 21.46
CA ALA A 15 -5.43 73.04 20.27
C ALA A 15 -6.06 71.99 19.34
N ARG A 16 -6.79 71.01 19.89
CA ARG A 16 -7.58 70.05 19.10
C ARG A 16 -8.79 70.71 18.47
N GLN A 17 -9.53 71.54 19.21
CA GLN A 17 -10.65 72.29 18.67
C GLN A 17 -10.23 73.27 17.57
N GLU A 18 -9.09 73.97 17.69
CA GLU A 18 -8.59 74.84 16.62
C GLU A 18 -8.22 74.05 15.35
N ARG A 19 -7.66 72.84 15.49
CA ARG A 19 -7.40 71.95 14.36
C ARG A 19 -8.68 71.40 13.72
N GLU A 20 -9.73 71.16 14.50
CA GLU A 20 -11.04 70.74 13.98
C GLU A 20 -11.83 71.91 13.37
N ARG A 21 -11.64 73.14 13.87
CA ARG A 21 -12.33 74.35 13.39
C ARG A 21 -11.74 74.95 12.12
N THR A 22 -10.49 74.60 11.81
CA THR A 22 -9.84 75.01 10.56
C THR A 22 -10.00 73.85 9.57
N PRO A 23 -10.96 73.89 8.64
CA PRO A 23 -10.97 72.90 7.58
C PRO A 23 -9.73 73.17 6.74
N CYS A 24 -8.78 72.25 6.76
CA CYS A 24 -7.65 72.25 5.84
C CYS A 24 -8.23 72.01 4.43
N ALA A 25 -8.65 73.09 3.78
CA ALA A 25 -8.88 73.10 2.35
C ALA A 25 -7.50 73.08 1.69
N GLU A 26 -7.37 72.26 0.64
CA GLU A 26 -6.19 72.10 -0.23
C GLU A 26 -5.19 71.00 0.16
N THR A 27 -5.66 69.76 0.18
CA THR A 27 -4.90 68.67 -0.47
C THR A 27 -5.91 67.65 -0.99
N PRO A 28 -5.96 67.35 -2.29
CA PRO A 28 -6.74 66.22 -2.77
C PRO A 28 -6.27 64.97 -2.02
N ALA A 29 -7.20 64.22 -1.45
CA ALA A 29 -6.91 62.89 -0.92
C ALA A 29 -6.64 61.95 -2.11
N GLU A 30 -5.52 62.14 -2.81
CA GLU A 30 -4.98 61.06 -3.61
C GLU A 30 -4.64 59.91 -2.65
N PRO A 31 -5.08 58.68 -2.94
CA PRO A 31 -4.76 57.54 -2.10
C PRO A 31 -3.24 57.48 -2.00
N VAL A 32 -2.72 57.56 -0.76
CA VAL A 32 -1.29 57.48 -0.49
C VAL A 32 -0.78 56.21 -1.16
N ASP A 33 0.01 56.36 -2.24
CA ASP A 33 0.55 55.25 -3.01
C ASP A 33 1.73 54.66 -2.25
N TRP A 34 1.40 53.85 -1.24
CA TRP A 34 2.36 53.09 -0.46
C TRP A 34 3.24 52.19 -1.34
N ALA A 35 2.75 51.77 -2.51
CA ALA A 35 3.53 50.98 -3.46
C ALA A 35 4.59 51.85 -4.16
N PHE A 36 4.32 53.13 -4.43
CA PHE A 36 5.33 54.08 -4.90
C PHE A 36 6.38 54.35 -3.81
N ALA A 37 5.95 54.64 -2.58
CA ALA A 37 6.87 54.90 -1.46
C ALA A 37 7.77 53.69 -1.14
N GLN A 38 7.23 52.47 -1.22
CA GLN A 38 7.98 51.22 -1.04
C GLN A 38 9.01 51.01 -2.17
N ARG A 39 8.63 51.28 -3.42
CA ARG A 39 9.55 51.18 -4.57
C ARG A 39 10.68 52.21 -4.49
N GLU A 40 10.37 53.47 -4.18
CA GLU A 40 11.38 54.54 -4.06
C GLU A 40 12.34 54.30 -2.88
N LEU A 41 11.85 53.72 -1.77
CA LEU A 41 12.68 53.35 -0.63
C LEU A 41 13.67 52.22 -0.99
N LEU A 42 13.20 51.17 -1.67
CA LEU A 42 14.04 50.06 -2.13
C LEU A 42 15.08 50.53 -3.15
N GLU A 43 14.68 51.41 -4.08
CA GLU A 43 15.57 52.02 -5.07
C GLU A 43 16.65 52.91 -4.42
N LYS A 44 16.28 53.75 -3.44
CA LYS A 44 17.25 54.56 -2.66
C LYS A 44 18.20 53.73 -1.81
N GLN A 45 17.80 52.53 -1.40
CA GLN A 45 18.66 51.59 -0.69
C GLN A 45 19.51 50.73 -1.65
N GLY A 46 19.31 50.85 -2.96
CA GLY A 46 20.02 50.07 -3.99
C GLY A 46 19.60 48.59 -4.03
N ILE A 47 18.44 48.25 -3.50
CA ILE A 47 17.94 46.87 -3.37
C ILE A 47 16.93 46.61 -4.49
N ASP A 48 17.33 45.82 -5.50
CA ASP A 48 16.39 45.31 -6.50
C ASP A 48 15.75 44.01 -6.01
N MET A 49 14.67 44.17 -5.24
CA MET A 49 13.89 43.05 -4.68
C MET A 49 13.39 42.08 -5.77
N LYS A 50 13.16 42.57 -7.00
CA LYS A 50 12.73 41.72 -8.11
C LYS A 50 13.88 40.82 -8.55
N GLN A 51 15.08 41.38 -8.70
CA GLN A 51 16.27 40.62 -9.05
C GLN A 51 16.67 39.63 -7.94
N GLU A 52 16.61 40.02 -6.67
CA GLU A 52 16.88 39.11 -5.55
C GLU A 52 15.87 37.96 -5.47
N MET A 53 14.59 38.25 -5.70
CA MET A 53 13.54 37.22 -5.72
C MET A 53 13.70 36.27 -6.92
N GLU A 54 14.07 36.80 -8.08
CA GLU A 54 14.36 36.01 -9.29
C GLU A 54 15.60 35.13 -9.09
N GLN A 55 16.67 35.66 -8.47
CA GLN A 55 17.85 34.88 -8.10
C GLN A 55 17.51 33.76 -7.12
N ARG A 56 16.76 34.05 -6.05
CA ARG A 56 16.34 33.03 -5.08
C ARG A 56 15.46 31.96 -5.72
N LEU A 57 14.57 32.35 -6.64
CA LEU A 57 13.73 31.40 -7.36
C LEU A 57 14.59 30.49 -8.25
N GLN A 58 15.57 31.05 -8.95
CA GLN A 58 16.48 30.30 -9.80
C GLN A 58 17.38 29.35 -8.99
N GLU A 59 17.89 29.77 -7.84
CA GLU A 59 18.65 28.91 -6.92
C GLU A 59 17.81 27.72 -6.43
N LEU A 60 16.54 27.95 -6.13
CA LEU A 60 15.61 26.93 -5.65
C LEU A 60 15.24 25.94 -6.76
N GLU A 61 15.05 26.43 -7.98
CA GLU A 61 14.84 25.60 -9.17
C GLU A 61 16.06 24.73 -9.48
N ASP A 62 17.27 25.29 -9.39
CA ASP A 62 18.52 24.55 -9.62
C ASP A 62 18.80 23.56 -8.49
N GLN A 63 18.40 23.86 -7.25
CA GLN A 63 18.44 22.89 -6.15
C GLN A 63 17.47 21.74 -6.40
N TYR A 64 16.22 22.03 -6.78
CA TYR A 64 15.24 20.99 -7.08
C TYR A 64 15.67 20.12 -8.26
N ARG A 65 16.28 20.72 -9.30
CA ARG A 65 16.83 19.98 -10.44
C ARG A 65 17.92 19.01 -9.98
N ARG A 66 18.86 19.48 -9.16
CA ARG A 66 19.94 18.65 -8.58
C ARG A 66 19.40 17.51 -7.72
N GLU A 67 18.50 17.79 -6.78
CA GLU A 67 17.91 16.77 -5.92
C GLU A 67 17.14 15.71 -6.74
N ARG A 68 16.46 16.12 -7.80
CA ARG A 68 15.78 15.21 -8.71
C ARG A 68 16.75 14.31 -9.46
N GLU A 69 17.84 14.89 -9.97
CA GLU A 69 18.89 14.14 -10.66
C GLU A 69 19.59 13.16 -9.70
N GLU A 70 19.93 13.59 -8.48
CA GLU A 70 20.50 12.73 -7.44
C GLU A 70 19.56 11.57 -7.06
N ALA A 71 18.26 11.85 -6.90
CA ALA A 71 17.28 10.81 -6.63
C ALA A 71 17.18 9.80 -7.79
N THR A 72 17.19 10.27 -9.04
CA THR A 72 17.19 9.38 -10.21
C THR A 72 18.47 8.56 -10.31
N TYR A 73 19.62 9.15 -10.01
CA TYR A 73 20.92 8.48 -10.03
C TYR A 73 21.00 7.37 -8.97
N LEU A 74 20.54 7.64 -7.74
CA LEU A 74 20.50 6.64 -6.67
C LEU A 74 19.56 5.48 -7.00
N LEU A 75 18.41 5.77 -7.62
CA LEU A 75 17.47 4.74 -8.05
C LEU A 75 18.06 3.86 -9.17
N GLU A 76 18.75 4.49 -10.12
CA GLU A 76 19.45 3.78 -11.20
C GLU A 76 20.55 2.87 -10.63
N GLN A 77 21.34 3.36 -9.67
CA GLN A 77 22.34 2.55 -8.97
C GLN A 77 21.71 1.32 -8.30
N GLN A 78 20.62 1.52 -7.54
CA GLN A 78 19.93 0.40 -6.91
C GLN A 78 19.40 -0.59 -7.95
N ARG A 79 18.85 -0.11 -9.08
CA ARG A 79 18.39 -0.97 -10.16
C ARG A 79 19.52 -1.86 -10.67
N LEU A 80 20.68 -1.26 -10.99
CA LEU A 80 21.85 -1.99 -11.50
C LEU A 80 22.38 -3.01 -10.49
N ASP A 81 22.44 -2.65 -9.20
CA ASP A 81 22.87 -3.56 -8.13
C ASP A 81 21.94 -4.78 -8.02
N TYR A 82 20.62 -4.58 -8.11
CA TYR A 82 19.66 -5.68 -8.08
C TYR A 82 19.67 -6.50 -9.36
N GLU A 83 19.84 -5.87 -10.51
CA GLU A 83 19.96 -6.53 -11.81
C GLU A 83 21.20 -7.43 -11.85
N SER A 84 22.35 -6.94 -11.38
CA SER A 84 23.57 -7.75 -11.26
C SER A 84 23.41 -8.93 -10.28
N LYS A 85 22.74 -8.71 -9.14
CA LYS A 85 22.44 -9.80 -8.19
C LYS A 85 21.52 -10.86 -8.80
N LEU A 86 20.51 -10.43 -9.54
CA LEU A 86 19.59 -11.34 -10.26
C LEU A 86 20.34 -12.14 -11.32
N GLU A 87 21.21 -11.49 -12.11
CA GLU A 87 22.03 -12.16 -13.11
C GLU A 87 23.00 -13.17 -12.49
N ALA A 88 23.66 -12.81 -11.37
CA ALA A 88 24.54 -13.71 -10.65
C ALA A 88 23.80 -14.93 -10.09
N LEU A 89 22.60 -14.72 -9.52
CA LEU A 89 21.74 -15.81 -9.04
C LEU A 89 21.23 -16.68 -10.19
N GLN A 90 20.84 -16.06 -11.30
CA GLN A 90 20.41 -16.77 -12.50
C GLN A 90 21.55 -17.62 -13.03
N LYS A 91 22.77 -17.08 -13.16
CA LYS A 91 23.95 -17.84 -13.58
C LYS A 91 24.28 -18.98 -12.62
N GLN A 92 24.16 -18.76 -11.31
CA GLN A 92 24.34 -19.82 -10.31
C GLN A 92 23.29 -20.93 -10.46
N MET A 93 22.04 -20.55 -10.79
CA MET A 93 20.96 -21.51 -11.05
C MET A 93 21.21 -22.26 -12.36
N ASP A 94 21.54 -21.55 -13.43
CA ASP A 94 21.82 -22.12 -14.74
C ASP A 94 23.00 -23.10 -14.67
N SER A 95 24.10 -22.75 -13.99
CA SER A 95 25.22 -23.68 -13.76
C SER A 95 24.85 -24.91 -12.92
N ARG A 96 23.79 -24.85 -12.10
CA ARG A 96 23.32 -25.98 -11.29
C ARG A 96 22.34 -26.89 -12.03
N TYR A 97 21.54 -26.33 -12.94
CA TYR A 97 20.49 -27.06 -13.66
C TYR A 97 20.89 -27.45 -15.08
N TYR A 98 21.83 -26.72 -15.68
CA TYR A 98 22.43 -26.96 -16.98
C TYR A 98 23.93 -26.67 -16.84
N PRO A 99 24.72 -27.59 -16.25
CA PRO A 99 26.16 -27.51 -16.43
C PRO A 99 26.39 -27.38 -17.94
N GLU A 100 27.12 -26.34 -18.37
CA GLU A 100 27.58 -26.21 -19.75
C GLU A 100 27.99 -27.61 -20.21
N VAL A 101 27.40 -28.08 -21.30
CA VAL A 101 27.64 -29.40 -21.88
C VAL A 101 29.13 -29.47 -22.23
N ASN A 102 29.93 -29.82 -21.23
CA ASN A 102 31.26 -30.30 -21.39
C ASN A 102 31.04 -31.74 -21.84
N GLU A 103 31.21 -32.00 -23.13
CA GLU A 103 31.03 -33.31 -23.77
C GLU A 103 32.05 -34.37 -23.26
N GLU A 104 32.70 -34.14 -22.12
CA GLU A 104 33.62 -35.05 -21.47
C GLU A 104 33.27 -35.08 -19.98
N GLU A 105 32.83 -36.26 -19.53
CA GLU A 105 32.35 -36.62 -18.19
C GLU A 105 30.85 -36.35 -17.94
N GLU A 106 29.99 -37.10 -18.64
CA GLU A 106 28.86 -37.73 -17.92
C GLU A 106 29.49 -38.61 -16.82
N GLU A 107 29.72 -38.03 -15.64
CA GLU A 107 29.75 -38.84 -14.43
C GLU A 107 28.50 -39.72 -14.50
N PRO A 108 28.59 -41.06 -14.37
CA PRO A 108 27.37 -41.84 -14.22
C PRO A 108 26.68 -41.23 -13.02
N GLU A 109 25.51 -40.60 -13.22
CA GLU A 109 24.63 -40.24 -12.11
C GLU A 109 24.62 -41.50 -11.26
N ASP A 110 25.25 -41.45 -10.08
CA ASP A 110 25.28 -42.59 -9.18
C ASP A 110 23.80 -42.88 -8.93
N GLU A 111 23.27 -43.88 -9.65
CA GLU A 111 21.93 -44.40 -9.44
C GLU A 111 21.99 -44.95 -8.03
N VAL A 112 21.68 -44.07 -7.06
CA VAL A 112 21.69 -44.38 -5.65
C VAL A 112 20.88 -45.65 -5.54
N GLN A 113 21.50 -46.76 -5.17
CA GLN A 113 20.78 -48.03 -5.07
C GLN A 113 19.91 -47.93 -3.82
N TRP A 114 18.70 -47.39 -3.99
CA TRP A 114 17.71 -47.28 -2.93
C TRP A 114 17.45 -48.67 -2.38
N THR A 115 17.62 -48.82 -1.08
CA THR A 115 17.16 -50.03 -0.40
C THR A 115 15.64 -50.14 -0.55
N GLU A 116 15.10 -51.36 -0.49
CA GLU A 116 13.65 -51.59 -0.60
C GLU A 116 12.86 -50.71 0.38
N ARG A 117 13.39 -50.53 1.60
CA ARG A 117 12.83 -49.66 2.62
C ARG A 117 12.82 -48.17 2.21
N GLU A 118 13.88 -47.69 1.58
CA GLU A 118 13.96 -46.29 1.12
C GLU A 118 13.01 -46.06 -0.05
N CYS A 119 12.90 -47.02 -0.97
CA CYS A 119 11.90 -47.01 -2.05
C CYS A 119 10.47 -46.93 -1.48
N GLU A 120 10.14 -47.76 -0.48
CA GLU A 120 8.84 -47.73 0.19
C GLU A 120 8.57 -46.38 0.88
N LEU A 121 9.57 -45.83 1.57
CA LEU A 121 9.47 -44.52 2.22
C LEU A 121 9.26 -43.40 1.20
N ALA A 122 9.99 -43.43 0.07
CA ALA A 122 9.84 -42.47 -1.01
C ALA A 122 8.44 -42.54 -1.63
N LEU A 123 7.96 -43.76 -1.92
CA LEU A 123 6.62 -43.98 -2.45
C LEU A 123 5.54 -43.52 -1.47
N TRP A 124 5.72 -43.78 -0.17
CA TRP A 124 4.81 -43.31 0.86
C TRP A 124 4.81 -41.78 0.97
N ALA A 125 5.98 -41.15 0.98
CA ALA A 125 6.14 -39.70 1.02
C ALA A 125 5.54 -39.05 -0.22
N PHE A 126 5.78 -39.61 -1.41
CA PHE A 126 5.21 -39.16 -2.67
C PHE A 126 3.68 -39.27 -2.65
N ARG A 127 3.12 -40.40 -2.22
CA ARG A 127 1.66 -40.56 -2.05
C ARG A 127 1.11 -39.50 -1.09
N LYS A 128 1.76 -39.30 0.06
CA LYS A 128 1.35 -38.30 1.05
C LYS A 128 1.39 -36.89 0.46
N TRP A 129 2.44 -36.55 -0.28
CA TRP A 129 2.60 -35.22 -0.90
C TRP A 129 1.61 -35.00 -2.03
N LYS A 130 1.39 -35.99 -2.91
CA LYS A 130 0.39 -35.94 -3.98
C LYS A 130 -1.01 -35.61 -3.45
N TRP A 131 -1.35 -36.10 -2.26
CA TRP A 131 -2.65 -35.86 -1.62
C TRP A 131 -2.64 -34.77 -0.54
N TYR A 132 -1.52 -34.07 -0.36
CA TYR A 132 -1.40 -33.01 0.63
C TYR A 132 -2.13 -31.75 0.16
N GLN A 133 -3.16 -31.33 0.90
CA GLN A 133 -4.03 -30.21 0.51
C GLN A 133 -3.91 -28.99 1.42
N PHE A 134 -3.08 -29.02 2.47
CA PHE A 134 -3.08 -27.98 3.50
C PHE A 134 -2.82 -26.57 2.94
N THR A 135 -1.84 -26.43 2.04
CA THR A 135 -1.54 -25.14 1.40
C THR A 135 -2.70 -24.65 0.55
N SER A 136 -3.29 -25.54 -0.26
CA SER A 136 -4.46 -25.23 -1.07
C SER A 136 -5.67 -24.82 -0.21
N LEU A 137 -5.94 -25.50 0.90
CA LEU A 137 -7.03 -25.15 1.82
C LEU A 137 -6.82 -23.78 2.47
N ARG A 138 -5.59 -23.48 2.90
CA ARG A 138 -5.23 -22.16 3.43
C ARG A 138 -5.48 -21.06 2.39
N ASP A 139 -5.00 -21.28 1.17
CA ASP A 139 -5.11 -20.29 0.11
C ASP A 139 -6.59 -20.07 -0.30
N LEU A 140 -7.42 -21.14 -0.28
CA LEU A 140 -8.88 -21.03 -0.45
C LEU A 140 -9.54 -20.21 0.66
N LEU A 141 -9.19 -20.45 1.93
CA LEU A 141 -9.73 -19.68 3.06
C LEU A 141 -9.35 -18.20 2.97
N TRP A 142 -8.09 -17.92 2.65
CA TRP A 142 -7.59 -16.56 2.54
C TRP A 142 -8.19 -15.83 1.34
N GLY A 143 -8.25 -16.47 0.18
CA GLY A 143 -8.82 -15.89 -1.04
C GLY A 143 -10.31 -15.57 -0.92
N ASN A 144 -11.08 -16.38 -0.18
CA ASN A 144 -12.53 -16.22 -0.06
C ASN A 144 -12.96 -15.47 1.22
N ALA A 145 -12.02 -15.06 2.09
CA ALA A 145 -12.34 -14.40 3.35
C ALA A 145 -13.10 -13.08 3.18
N ILE A 146 -12.91 -12.39 2.05
CA ILE A 146 -13.60 -11.13 1.73
C ILE A 146 -15.09 -11.40 1.48
N PHE A 147 -15.43 -12.38 0.64
CA PHE A 147 -16.82 -12.74 0.34
C PHE A 147 -17.58 -13.16 1.60
N LEU A 148 -16.94 -13.93 2.49
CA LEU A 148 -17.58 -14.34 3.73
C LEU A 148 -17.85 -13.16 4.68
N LYS A 149 -16.95 -12.18 4.73
CA LYS A 149 -17.17 -10.93 5.49
C LYS A 149 -18.28 -10.09 4.88
N GLU A 150 -18.30 -9.96 3.56
CA GLU A 150 -19.33 -9.22 2.82
C GLU A 150 -20.72 -9.85 3.00
N ALA A 151 -20.84 -11.17 2.84
CA ALA A 151 -22.09 -11.89 3.07
C ALA A 151 -22.63 -11.71 4.50
N ASN A 152 -21.75 -11.73 5.50
CA ASN A 152 -22.12 -11.44 6.89
C ASN A 152 -22.55 -9.97 7.07
N ALA A 153 -21.86 -9.01 6.44
CA ALA A 153 -22.23 -7.61 6.49
C ALA A 153 -23.62 -7.37 5.86
N ILE A 154 -23.87 -7.95 4.68
CA ILE A 154 -25.15 -7.89 3.98
C ILE A 154 -26.27 -8.53 4.83
N SER A 155 -26.00 -9.66 5.47
CA SER A 155 -26.96 -10.31 6.36
C SER A 155 -27.45 -9.37 7.46
N VAL A 156 -26.50 -8.66 8.10
CA VAL A 156 -26.79 -7.64 9.13
C VAL A 156 -27.57 -6.46 8.55
N GLU A 157 -27.15 -5.95 7.40
CA GLU A 157 -27.81 -4.83 6.70
C GLU A 157 -29.27 -5.16 6.33
N LEU A 158 -29.52 -6.36 5.82
CA LEU A 158 -30.85 -6.86 5.47
C LEU A 158 -31.66 -7.37 6.66
N LYS A 159 -31.13 -7.30 7.90
CA LYS A 159 -31.74 -7.84 9.13
C LYS A 159 -32.17 -9.30 8.98
N LYS A 160 -31.44 -10.07 8.17
CA LYS A 160 -31.53 -11.52 8.09
C LYS A 160 -30.66 -12.03 9.24
N LYS A 161 -31.21 -12.84 10.16
CA LYS A 161 -30.40 -13.37 11.28
C LYS A 161 -29.65 -14.61 10.79
N VAL A 162 -28.83 -14.43 9.76
CA VAL A 162 -28.09 -15.50 9.11
C VAL A 162 -26.60 -15.27 9.33
N GLN A 163 -25.86 -16.31 9.70
CA GLN A 163 -24.42 -16.25 9.91
C GLN A 163 -23.71 -17.17 8.92
N PHE A 164 -22.64 -16.67 8.31
CA PHE A 164 -21.78 -17.41 7.40
C PHE A 164 -20.44 -17.69 8.08
N GLN A 165 -20.03 -18.95 8.11
CA GLN A 165 -18.77 -19.37 8.73
C GLN A 165 -18.05 -20.41 7.86
N PHE A 166 -16.72 -20.33 7.77
CA PHE A 166 -15.95 -21.39 7.13
C PHE A 166 -15.97 -22.65 7.98
N VAL A 167 -16.17 -23.79 7.32
CA VAL A 167 -16.08 -25.11 7.92
C VAL A 167 -15.23 -26.02 7.05
N LEU A 168 -14.41 -26.84 7.70
CA LEU A 168 -13.64 -27.89 7.03
C LEU A 168 -14.43 -29.20 7.15
N LEU A 169 -14.82 -29.75 6.01
CA LEU A 169 -15.58 -30.99 5.93
C LEU A 169 -14.69 -32.09 5.36
N THR A 170 -14.62 -33.23 6.04
CA THR A 170 -13.82 -34.37 5.60
C THR A 170 -14.73 -35.49 5.13
N ASP A 171 -14.59 -35.90 3.85
CA ASP A 171 -15.30 -37.05 3.30
C ASP A 171 -14.67 -38.33 3.84
N THR A 172 -15.46 -39.05 4.65
CA THR A 172 -15.09 -40.33 5.24
C THR A 172 -16.22 -41.34 5.05
N LEU A 173 -15.92 -42.63 5.23
CA LEU A 173 -16.92 -43.70 5.15
C LEU A 173 -18.07 -43.54 6.17
N TYR A 174 -17.80 -42.88 7.29
CA TYR A 174 -18.78 -42.67 8.38
C TYR A 174 -19.47 -41.31 8.31
N SER A 175 -18.94 -40.38 7.51
CA SER A 175 -19.50 -39.05 7.28
C SER A 175 -19.32 -38.69 5.81
N PRO A 176 -20.12 -39.30 4.91
CA PRO A 176 -20.01 -39.07 3.48
C PRO A 176 -20.49 -37.65 3.14
N LEU A 177 -19.69 -36.91 2.36
CA LEU A 177 -20.12 -35.58 1.91
C LEU A 177 -21.13 -35.70 0.74
N PRO A 178 -22.14 -34.82 0.70
CA PRO A 178 -23.09 -34.81 -0.40
C PRO A 178 -22.40 -34.47 -1.73
N PRO A 179 -22.87 -35.04 -2.85
CA PRO A 179 -22.24 -34.86 -4.16
C PRO A 179 -22.18 -33.39 -4.60
N ASP A 180 -23.15 -32.57 -4.17
CA ASP A 180 -23.20 -31.13 -4.49
C ASP A 180 -22.04 -30.32 -3.87
N LEU A 181 -21.39 -30.85 -2.81
CA LEU A 181 -20.23 -30.22 -2.18
C LEU A 181 -18.90 -30.76 -2.72
N LEU A 182 -18.94 -31.82 -3.51
CA LEU A 182 -17.77 -32.50 -4.01
C LEU A 182 -17.56 -32.19 -5.50
N PRO A 183 -16.32 -32.01 -5.96
CA PRO A 183 -16.04 -31.90 -7.39
C PRO A 183 -16.47 -33.18 -8.14
N PRO A 184 -16.86 -33.08 -9.42
CA PRO A 184 -17.28 -34.24 -10.24
C PRO A 184 -16.26 -35.39 -10.26
N GLU A 185 -14.97 -35.06 -10.18
CA GLU A 185 -13.86 -36.01 -10.17
C GLU A 185 -13.76 -36.78 -8.84
N ALA A 186 -14.28 -36.23 -7.75
CA ALA A 186 -14.18 -36.80 -6.42
C ALA A 186 -14.92 -38.14 -6.28
N ALA A 187 -16.00 -38.34 -7.06
CA ALA A 187 -16.75 -39.59 -7.05
C ALA A 187 -15.95 -40.77 -7.63
N LYS A 188 -15.07 -40.52 -8.62
CA LYS A 188 -14.25 -41.54 -9.27
C LYS A 188 -13.04 -41.95 -8.42
N ASP A 189 -12.48 -40.99 -7.69
CA ASP A 189 -11.29 -41.20 -6.85
C ASP A 189 -11.61 -41.80 -5.48
N ARG A 190 -12.89 -41.90 -5.10
CA ARG A 190 -13.28 -42.25 -3.73
C ARG A 190 -12.84 -43.65 -3.31
N GLU A 191 -12.77 -44.59 -4.25
CA GLU A 191 -12.34 -45.97 -4.01
C GLU A 191 -10.81 -46.14 -4.09
N THR A 192 -10.11 -45.26 -4.81
CA THR A 192 -8.67 -45.40 -5.08
C THR A 192 -7.81 -44.52 -4.18
N ARG A 193 -8.41 -43.56 -3.46
CA ARG A 193 -7.70 -42.60 -2.64
C ARG A 193 -7.32 -43.20 -1.28
N PRO A 194 -6.03 -43.16 -0.90
CA PRO A 194 -5.57 -43.71 0.38
C PRO A 194 -5.87 -42.83 1.60
N PHE A 195 -6.18 -41.54 1.39
CA PHE A 195 -6.44 -40.58 2.47
C PHE A 195 -7.78 -39.88 2.28
N PRO A 196 -8.54 -39.61 3.35
CA PRO A 196 -9.80 -38.89 3.25
C PRO A 196 -9.57 -37.47 2.75
N ARG A 197 -10.51 -36.96 1.94
CA ARG A 197 -10.45 -35.62 1.36
C ARG A 197 -11.09 -34.61 2.31
N THR A 198 -10.38 -33.54 2.61
CA THR A 198 -10.95 -32.38 3.32
C THR A 198 -11.24 -31.26 2.33
N ILE A 199 -12.42 -30.66 2.41
CA ILE A 199 -12.84 -29.52 1.60
C ILE A 199 -13.15 -28.32 2.49
N VAL A 200 -13.02 -27.12 1.93
CA VAL A 200 -13.56 -25.90 2.54
C VAL A 200 -15.00 -25.73 2.06
N ALA A 201 -15.92 -25.57 3.01
CA ALA A 201 -17.31 -25.21 2.75
C ALA A 201 -17.70 -24.00 3.61
N VAL A 202 -18.87 -23.44 3.31
CA VAL A 202 -19.48 -22.36 4.10
C VAL A 202 -20.70 -22.92 4.81
N GLU A 203 -20.68 -22.86 6.13
CA GLU A 203 -21.84 -23.14 6.96
C GLU A 203 -22.69 -21.87 7.05
N VAL A 204 -23.95 -21.99 6.66
CA VAL A 204 -24.96 -20.94 6.70
C VAL A 204 -25.96 -21.30 7.78
N GLN A 205 -25.92 -20.57 8.89
CA GLN A 205 -26.81 -20.77 10.03
C GLN A 205 -27.92 -19.72 10.01
N ASP A 206 -29.16 -20.14 9.74
CA ASP A 206 -30.34 -19.28 9.85
C ASP A 206 -30.93 -19.38 11.26
N GLN A 207 -30.70 -18.35 12.08
CA GLN A 207 -31.21 -18.31 13.46
C GLN A 207 -32.71 -18.06 13.53
N LYS A 208 -33.35 -17.52 12.47
CA LYS A 208 -34.82 -17.34 12.48
C LYS A 208 -35.53 -18.66 12.25
N ASN A 209 -35.01 -19.48 11.35
CA ASN A 209 -35.62 -20.75 10.95
C ASN A 209 -35.01 -21.97 11.66
N GLY A 210 -33.90 -21.80 12.38
CA GLY A 210 -33.21 -22.89 13.07
C GLY A 210 -32.58 -23.91 12.13
N ALA A 211 -32.22 -23.50 10.91
CA ALA A 211 -31.71 -24.37 9.86
C ALA A 211 -30.22 -24.09 9.57
N THR A 212 -29.47 -25.16 9.33
CA THR A 212 -28.06 -25.10 8.94
C THR A 212 -27.91 -25.66 7.53
N HIS A 213 -27.28 -24.92 6.65
CA HIS A 213 -26.97 -25.34 5.29
C HIS A 213 -25.46 -25.29 5.04
N TYR A 214 -24.97 -26.18 4.18
CA TYR A 214 -23.58 -26.18 3.74
C TYR A 214 -23.54 -25.79 2.26
N TRP A 215 -22.76 -24.77 1.94
CA TRP A 215 -22.56 -24.27 0.58
C TRP A 215 -21.11 -24.47 0.13
N THR A 216 -20.92 -24.68 -1.16
CA THR A 216 -19.60 -24.57 -1.79
C THR A 216 -19.13 -23.11 -1.80
N LEU A 217 -17.82 -22.90 -1.88
CA LEU A 217 -17.25 -21.56 -2.00
C LEU A 217 -17.76 -20.83 -3.26
N GLU A 218 -18.04 -21.56 -4.34
CA GLU A 218 -18.59 -21.01 -5.59
C GLU A 218 -20.03 -20.51 -5.47
N LYS A 219 -20.77 -21.00 -4.45
CA LYS A 219 -22.16 -20.65 -4.22
C LYS A 219 -22.32 -19.45 -3.26
N LEU A 220 -21.27 -19.13 -2.49
CA LEU A 220 -21.24 -17.96 -1.61
C LEU A 220 -21.24 -16.67 -2.44
#